data_AF-A0A2J8VNP5-F1
#
_entry.id   AF-A0A2J8VNP5-F1
#
_cell.length_a   1.000
_cell.length_b   1.000
_cell.length_c   1.000
_cell.angle_alpha   90.00
_cell.angle_beta   90.00
_cell.angle_gamma   90.00
#
_symmetry.space_group_name_H-M   'P 1'
#
loop_
_entity.id
_entity.type
_entity.pdbx_description
1 polymer ?
#
loop_
_entity_poly.entity_id
_entity_poly.type
_entity_poly.pdbx_seq_one_letter_code
_entity_poly.pdbx_strand_id
1 'polypeptide(L)' 'MECDLMETDILESLEDLGYKGPLLEDGALSQAVSAGASSPEFTKLCAWLVSELRVLCKLEENVQATNS' A
#
# COMPACT_ATOMS: atom_id res chain seq x y z
N MET A 1 4.15 18.12 9.68
CA MET A 1 3.02 18.10 10.63
C MET A 1 1.68 17.81 9.93
N GLU A 2 1.39 18.32 8.73
CA GLU A 2 0.18 17.87 7.97
C GLU A 2 0.37 16.51 7.26
N CYS A 3 1.58 16.17 6.80
CA CYS A 3 1.84 14.87 6.15
C CYS A 3 1.76 13.69 7.12
N ASP A 4 2.15 13.90 8.38
CA ASP A 4 2.19 12.87 9.43
C ASP A 4 0.77 12.39 9.82
N LEU A 5 -0.23 13.27 9.72
CA LEU A 5 -1.63 12.92 10.00
C LEU A 5 -2.21 12.01 8.91
N MET A 6 -1.99 12.35 7.64
CA MET A 6 -2.47 11.53 6.52
C MET A 6 -1.84 10.14 6.48
N GLU A 7 -0.55 10.02 6.81
CA GLU A 7 0.10 8.70 6.88
C GLU A 7 -0.59 7.86 7.95
N THR A 8 -0.81 8.40 9.15
CA THR A 8 -1.47 7.69 10.25
C THR A 8 -2.87 7.20 9.85
N ASP A 9 -3.72 8.05 9.27
CA ASP A 9 -5.07 7.66 8.82
C ASP A 9 -5.03 6.50 7.80
N ILE A 10 -4.05 6.51 6.89
CA ILE A 10 -3.88 5.44 5.89
C ILE A 10 -3.37 4.16 6.55
N LEU A 11 -2.42 4.25 7.48
CA LEU A 11 -1.89 3.08 8.19
C LEU A 11 -2.98 2.38 9.00
N GLU A 12 -3.82 3.13 9.75
CA GLU A 12 -4.96 2.56 10.46
C GLU A 12 -5.92 1.83 9.50
N SER A 13 -6.21 2.44 8.35
CA SER A 13 -7.06 1.82 7.32
C SER A 13 -6.46 0.53 6.74
N LEU A 14 -5.13 0.47 6.58
CA LEU A 14 -4.43 -0.73 6.11
C LEU A 14 -4.46 -1.85 7.15
N GLU A 15 -4.32 -1.51 8.43
CA GLU A 15 -4.45 -2.46 9.54
C GLU A 15 -5.87 -3.04 9.65
N ASP A 16 -6.90 -2.20 9.48
CA ASP A 16 -8.31 -2.63 9.45
C ASP A 16 -8.61 -3.61 8.29
N LEU A 17 -7.95 -3.42 7.15
CA LEU A 17 -8.01 -4.35 6.01
C LEU A 17 -7.17 -5.62 6.24
N GLY A 18 -6.40 -5.70 7.32
CA GLY A 18 -5.58 -6.85 7.67
C GLY A 18 -4.21 -6.90 7.01
N TYR A 19 -3.73 -5.78 6.44
CA TYR A 19 -2.36 -5.67 5.94
C TYR A 19 -1.36 -5.86 7.09
N LYS A 20 -0.24 -6.53 6.81
CA LYS A 20 0.83 -6.79 7.81
C LYS A 20 2.23 -6.62 7.22
N GLY A 21 2.34 -5.81 6.17
CA GLY A 21 3.60 -5.60 5.47
C GLY A 21 4.48 -4.53 6.12
N PRO A 22 5.71 -4.35 5.62
CA PRO A 22 6.71 -3.45 6.20
C PRO A 22 6.33 -1.96 6.10
N LEU A 23 5.32 -1.60 5.31
CA LEU A 23 4.86 -0.22 5.18
C LEU A 23 4.07 0.29 6.39
N LEU A 24 3.76 -0.57 7.37
CA LEU A 24 3.16 -0.16 8.65
C LEU A 24 4.18 0.46 9.61
N GLU A 25 5.48 0.38 9.31
CA GLU A 25 6.50 1.05 10.10
C GLU A 25 6.44 2.57 9.90
N ASP A 26 6.68 3.33 10.97
CA ASP A 26 6.62 4.79 10.98
C ASP A 26 7.48 5.41 9.86
N GLY A 27 6.87 6.22 9.00
CA GLY A 27 7.51 6.89 7.86
C GLY A 27 7.84 5.99 6.66
N ALA A 28 7.64 4.68 6.75
CA ALA A 28 7.95 3.75 5.66
C ALA A 28 7.02 3.94 4.47
N LEU A 29 5.73 4.21 4.72
CA LEU A 29 4.76 4.49 3.67
C LEU A 29 5.08 5.81 2.98
N SER A 30 5.33 6.89 3.74
CA SER A 30 5.74 8.19 3.21
C SER A 30 6.99 8.07 2.32
N GLN A 31 8.00 7.31 2.75
CA GLN A 31 9.21 7.08 1.97
C GLN A 31 8.93 6.31 0.68
N ALA A 32 8.16 5.22 0.75
CA ALA A 32 7.82 4.41 -0.42
C ALA A 32 7.00 5.20 -1.44
N VAL A 33 6.03 5.99 -0.99
CA VAL A 33 5.19 6.87 -1.82
C VAL A 33 6.05 7.95 -2.50
N SER A 34 7.05 8.49 -1.83
CA SER A 34 7.95 9.50 -2.43
C SER A 34 8.72 8.99 -3.65
N ALA A 35 9.04 7.68 -3.67
CA ALA A 35 9.65 6.99 -4.81
C ALA A 35 8.61 6.48 -5.83
N GLY A 36 7.32 6.49 -5.48
CA GLY A 36 6.22 6.12 -6.36
C GLY A 36 6.38 4.74 -7.00
N ALA A 37 6.17 4.64 -8.31
CA ALA A 37 6.25 3.38 -9.06
C ALA A 37 7.65 2.74 -9.07
N SER A 38 8.69 3.49 -8.70
CA SER A 38 10.05 2.98 -8.55
C SER A 38 10.32 2.31 -7.20
N SER A 39 9.43 2.44 -6.21
CA SER A 39 9.50 1.65 -4.97
C SER A 39 8.82 0.30 -5.15
N PRO A 40 9.55 -0.82 -5.03
CA PRO A 40 8.94 -2.15 -5.01
C PRO A 40 7.96 -2.32 -3.85
N GLU A 41 8.19 -1.68 -2.71
CA GLU A 41 7.32 -1.73 -1.54
C GLU A 41 5.98 -1.06 -1.83
N PHE A 42 6.01 0.14 -2.41
CA PHE A 42 4.79 0.85 -2.82
C PHE A 42 4.00 0.06 -3.88
N THR A 43 4.68 -0.50 -4.90
CA THR A 43 3.97 -1.27 -5.93
C THR A 43 3.46 -2.61 -5.42
N LYS A 44 4.12 -3.24 -4.43
CA LYS A 44 3.59 -4.42 -3.71
C LYS A 44 2.33 -4.09 -2.92
N LEU A 45 2.26 -2.92 -2.27
CA LEU A 45 1.04 -2.46 -1.60
C LEU A 45 -0.11 -2.29 -2.60
N CYS A 46 0.14 -1.65 -3.74
CA CYS A 46 -0.85 -1.53 -4.81
C CYS A 46 -1.33 -2.89 -5.32
N ALA A 47 -0.41 -3.84 -5.54
CA ALA A 47 -0.77 -5.19 -5.96
C ALA A 47 -1.60 -5.94 -4.90
N TRP A 48 -1.29 -5.75 -3.62
CA TRP A 48 -2.07 -6.31 -2.52
C TRP A 48 -3.49 -5.70 -2.46
N LEU A 49 -3.62 -4.38 -2.49
CA LEU A 49 -4.93 -3.69 -2.50
C LEU A 49 -5.82 -4.17 -3.66
N VAL A 50 -5.25 -4.35 -4.84
CA VAL A 50 -5.97 -4.89 -6.01
C VAL A 50 -6.40 -6.35 -5.80
N SER A 51 -5.59 -7.14 -5.07
CA SER A 51 -5.94 -8.51 -4.70
C SER A 51 -7.13 -8.56 -3.73
N GLU A 52 -7.18 -7.66 -2.75
CA GLU A 52 -8.32 -7.52 -1.84
C GLU A 52 -9.59 -7.05 -2.59
N LEU A 53 -9.46 -6.04 -3.46
CA LEU A 53 -10.58 -5.56 -4.29
C LEU A 53 -11.11 -6.63 -5.24
N ARG A 54 -10.25 -7.52 -5.74
CA ARG A 54 -10.66 -8.67 -6.56
C ARG A 54 -11.59 -9.61 -5.78
N VAL A 55 -11.33 -9.86 -4.51
CA VAL A 55 -12.19 -10.69 -3.65
C VAL A 55 -13.58 -10.05 -3.51
N LEU A 56 -13.63 -8.74 -3.31
CA LEU A 56 -14.89 -8.01 -3.10
C LEU A 56 -15.70 -7.80 -4.38
N CYS A 57 -15.05 -7.48 -5.50
CA CYS A 57 -15.70 -7.01 -6.72
C CYS A 57 -15.64 -8.00 -7.90
N LYS A 58 -15.03 -9.19 -7.73
CA LYS A 58 -14.81 -10.19 -8.80
C LYS A 58 -14.10 -9.63 -10.04
N LEU A 59 -13.16 -8.69 -9.85
CA LEU A 59 -12.36 -8.11 -10.94
C LEU A 59 -11.43 -9.16 -11.58
N GLU A 60 -11.41 -9.27 -12.91
CA GLU A 60 -10.44 -10.11 -13.62
C GLU A 60 -9.06 -9.44 -13.75
N GLU A 61 -9.00 -8.11 -13.64
CA GLU A 61 -7.79 -7.29 -13.82
C GLU A 61 -6.76 -7.50 -12.71
N ASN A 62 -5.48 -7.61 -13.10
CA ASN A 62 -4.36 -7.92 -12.19
C ASN A 62 -3.30 -6.82 -12.22
N VAL A 63 -2.85 -6.38 -11.04
CA VAL A 63 -1.67 -5.52 -10.89
C VAL A 63 -0.52 -6.37 -10.36
N GLN A 64 0.67 -6.19 -10.95
CA GLN A 64 1.88 -6.86 -10.51
C GLN A 64 2.86 -5.80 -9.98
N ALA A 65 3.52 -6.12 -8.87
CA ALA A 65 4.58 -5.28 -8.35
C ALA A 65 5.72 -5.16 -9.39
N THR A 66 6.39 -4.01 -9.41
CA THR A 66 7.59 -3.85 -10.21
C THR A 66 8.75 -4.57 -9.52
N ASN A 67 9.48 -5.41 -10.26
CA ASN A 67 10.66 -6.08 -9.75
C ASN A 67 11.90 -5.21 -10.05
N SER A 68 12.72 -4.95 -9.03
CA SER A 68 14.07 -4.37 -9.20
C SER A 68 15.12 -5.47 -9.18
#